data_AF-A0A0C2WPV1-F1
#
_entry.id   AF-A0A0C2WPV1-F1
#
_cell.length_a   1.000
_cell.length_b   1.000
_cell.length_c   1.000
_cell.angle_alpha   90.00
_cell.angle_beta   90.00
_cell.angle_gamma   90.00
#
_symmetry.space_group_name_H-M   'P 1'
#
loop_
_entity.id
_entity.type
_entity.pdbx_description
1 polymer ?
#
loop_
_entity_poly.entity_id
_entity_poly.type
_entity_poly.pdbx_seq_one_letter_code
_entity_poly.pdbx_strand_id
1 'polypeptide(L)'
;MLILFLAYAITQSTRSDAGPIPASIEVRDVASWDDQNSQRSSWSIIWSCLSTIFLCTWVAIHPNVHFRPETKGQKWYKRCLREPLHDFVTYKLVLFIWALLIPEYMLAWAVRQYIQAGNIRDEVPGWTRTHGFFMVMGGFHLFRLPEDASCSPLLHRSGKVSKFVISTGRNSRIDEVPVCPLEFGDIPNGTLEIIAPTEVELKDRGKSDALTKIIVLVQTLWFVVQCIARGTQHLPLTELEIVTLAYAMLNFFIYIFWWDKPRNVECPIRVYKTSTASHEGAWSPRDNFWIERWIKIISCYIIGLQDDHVALSKQCSIPMFWSGRMEGDHLFAATLGPAILGSAFGAIHCIAWSSAFSSRDELVLWRISCIAMIIIPLIVAFLCACFLGLMRMEEMQRGRRKRQPRMERKPSRPSKLRELTKSVLVVCIVGVVYPLVVASFVLYIVSRIVTLVIAFTSLRSLPPGALMTVEWTTFIPHLGFS
;
A
#
# COMPACT_ATOMS: atom_id res chain seq x y z
N MET A 1 16.62 25.54 -0.25
CA MET A 1 16.35 26.22 1.03
C MET A 1 16.21 25.22 2.19
N LEU A 2 15.31 24.23 2.12
CA LEU A 2 15.17 23.22 3.19
C LEU A 2 16.39 22.29 3.36
N ILE A 3 17.03 21.87 2.27
CA ILE A 3 18.25 21.03 2.30
C ILE A 3 19.44 21.79 2.91
N LEU A 4 19.52 23.10 2.66
CA LEU A 4 20.54 23.97 3.27
C LEU A 4 20.26 24.19 4.76
N PHE A 5 18.98 24.25 5.16
CA PHE A 5 18.57 24.26 6.56
C PHE A 5 18.88 22.93 7.27
N LEU A 6 18.70 21.80 6.59
CA LEU A 6 19.05 20.47 7.13
C LEU A 6 20.57 20.32 7.26
N ALA A 7 21.33 20.72 6.25
CA ALA A 7 22.80 20.71 6.31
C ALA A 7 23.34 21.66 7.38
N TYR A 8 22.70 22.82 7.57
CA TYR A 8 23.01 23.79 8.63
C TYR A 8 22.66 23.24 10.03
N ALA A 9 21.52 22.57 10.19
CA ALA A 9 21.13 21.94 11.46
C ALA A 9 22.06 20.77 11.83
N ILE A 10 22.48 19.98 10.83
CA ILE A 10 23.45 18.88 11.04
C ILE A 10 24.83 19.43 11.44
N THR A 11 25.26 20.55 10.86
CA THR A 11 26.54 21.21 11.23
C THR A 11 26.47 21.97 12.56
N GLN A 12 25.29 22.44 12.98
CA GLN A 12 25.07 22.97 14.34
C GLN A 12 25.02 21.86 15.40
N SER A 13 24.45 20.70 15.08
CA SER A 13 24.44 19.51 15.96
C SER A 13 25.86 19.02 16.30
N THR A 14 26.84 19.22 15.42
CA THR A 14 28.25 18.87 15.68
C THR A 14 29.00 19.89 16.54
N ARG A 15 28.39 21.02 16.89
CA ARG A 15 29.05 22.16 17.55
C ARG A 15 28.42 22.61 18.87
N SER A 16 27.40 21.91 19.36
CA SER A 16 26.79 22.21 20.65
C SER A 16 27.52 21.47 21.76
N ASP A 17 28.42 22.17 22.44
CA ASP A 17 28.86 21.78 23.77
C ASP A 17 27.63 21.77 24.69
N ALA A 18 27.30 20.60 25.21
CA ALA A 18 26.23 20.42 26.17
C ALA A 18 26.62 21.11 27.49
N GLY A 19 26.07 22.31 27.73
CA GLY A 19 26.11 22.92 29.07
C GLY A 19 25.27 22.08 30.05
N PRO A 20 25.72 21.85 31.29
CA PRO A 20 24.94 21.10 32.27
C PRO A 20 23.71 21.92 32.67
N ILE A 21 22.52 21.40 32.35
CA ILE A 21 21.26 21.91 32.90
C ILE A 21 21.08 21.27 34.28
N PRO A 22 20.81 22.04 35.36
CA PRO A 22 20.64 21.48 36.68
C PRO A 22 19.39 20.59 36.70
N ALA A 23 19.58 19.31 36.98
CA ALA A 23 18.51 18.40 37.33
C ALA A 23 18.03 18.76 38.74
N SER A 24 16.75 19.10 38.88
CA SER A 24 16.06 19.03 40.17
C SER A 24 15.05 17.89 40.14
N ILE A 25 15.58 16.67 40.10
CA ILE A 25 15.02 15.53 40.81
C ILE A 25 16.21 14.95 41.57
N GLU A 26 16.25 15.13 42.88
CA GLU A 26 17.35 14.65 43.70
C GLU A 26 17.46 13.13 43.57
N VAL A 27 18.65 12.66 43.21
CA VAL A 27 19.06 11.25 43.18
C VAL A 27 18.83 10.55 44.54
N ARG A 28 18.56 11.30 45.61
CA ARG A 28 18.30 10.79 46.96
C ARG A 28 16.92 10.16 47.16
N ASP A 29 15.93 10.45 46.32
CA ASP A 29 14.61 9.81 46.45
C ASP A 29 14.51 8.43 45.76
N VAL A 30 15.53 8.05 45.00
CA VAL A 30 15.57 6.76 44.26
C VAL A 30 16.33 5.68 45.05
N ALA A 31 17.02 6.04 46.14
CA ALA A 31 17.82 5.12 46.93
C ALA A 31 17.06 4.60 48.17
N SER A 32 15.98 3.83 47.99
CA SER A 32 15.46 2.94 49.05
C SER A 32 14.53 1.79 48.61
N TRP A 33 14.46 1.44 47.32
CA TRP A 33 13.60 0.34 46.85
C TRP A 33 14.37 -0.70 46.02
N ASP A 34 15.50 -1.17 46.55
CA ASP A 34 16.16 -2.39 46.09
C ASP A 34 15.40 -3.59 46.67
N ASP A 35 14.46 -4.16 45.89
CA ASP A 35 14.31 -5.63 45.71
C ASP A 35 13.11 -6.09 44.84
N GLN A 36 12.32 -5.22 44.19
CA GLN A 36 11.08 -5.71 43.54
C GLN A 36 10.67 -5.19 42.16
N ASN A 37 11.47 -4.37 41.47
CA ASN A 37 11.12 -3.92 40.12
C ASN A 37 12.12 -4.42 39.07
N SER A 38 11.75 -5.48 38.35
CA SER A 38 12.47 -5.91 37.15
C SER A 38 12.57 -4.73 36.18
N GLN A 39 13.78 -4.36 35.76
CA GLN A 39 13.95 -3.34 34.73
C GLN A 39 14.01 -4.02 33.35
N ARG A 40 13.32 -3.45 32.36
CA ARG A 40 13.45 -3.87 30.96
C ARG A 40 14.67 -3.20 30.35
N SER A 41 15.43 -3.92 29.54
CA SER A 41 16.58 -3.35 28.83
C SER A 41 16.16 -2.58 27.59
N SER A 42 16.94 -1.57 27.20
CA SER A 42 16.74 -0.85 25.92
C SER A 42 16.74 -1.80 24.72
N TRP A 43 17.52 -2.89 24.79
CA TRP A 43 17.53 -3.93 23.76
C TRP A 43 16.19 -4.66 23.65
N SER A 44 15.52 -4.93 24.79
CA SER A 44 14.17 -5.51 24.80
C SER A 44 13.16 -4.59 24.12
N ILE A 45 13.25 -3.28 24.35
CA ILE A 45 12.40 -2.27 23.71
C ILE A 45 12.64 -2.28 22.21
N ILE A 46 13.90 -2.18 21.78
CA ILE A 46 14.30 -2.18 20.37
C ILE A 46 13.80 -3.44 19.67
N TRP A 47 14.03 -4.62 20.26
CA TRP A 47 13.62 -5.88 19.67
C TRP A 47 12.09 -6.01 19.56
N SER A 48 11.37 -5.63 20.62
CA SER A 48 9.90 -5.64 20.64
C SER A 48 9.32 -4.73 19.56
N CYS A 49 9.84 -3.51 19.45
CA CYS A 49 9.41 -2.54 18.45
C CYS A 49 9.79 -2.97 17.03
N LEU A 50 11.04 -3.33 16.77
CA LEU A 50 11.51 -3.73 15.44
C LEU A 50 10.82 -5.01 14.94
N SER A 51 10.63 -6.00 15.82
CA SER A 51 9.89 -7.21 15.45
C SER A 51 8.44 -6.88 15.11
N THR A 52 7.77 -6.03 15.89
CA THR A 52 6.38 -5.61 15.61
C THR A 52 6.29 -4.80 14.33
N ILE A 53 7.17 -3.81 14.10
CA ILE A 53 7.24 -3.05 12.84
C ILE A 53 7.47 -4.00 11.66
N PHE A 54 8.41 -4.94 11.79
CA PHE A 54 8.68 -5.93 10.75
C PHE A 54 7.45 -6.79 10.45
N LEU A 55 6.75 -7.30 11.46
CA LEU A 55 5.53 -8.07 11.25
C LEU A 55 4.43 -7.23 10.58
N CYS A 56 4.25 -5.98 11.01
CA CYS A 56 3.26 -5.04 10.47
C CYS A 56 3.53 -4.61 9.02
N THR A 57 4.80 -4.58 8.59
CA THR A 57 5.18 -4.02 7.27
C THR A 57 5.67 -5.06 6.28
N TRP A 58 6.29 -6.15 6.75
CA TRP A 58 6.77 -7.24 5.91
C TRP A 58 5.76 -8.39 5.81
N VAL A 59 5.19 -8.78 6.95
CA VAL A 59 4.36 -9.98 7.00
C VAL A 59 2.90 -9.68 6.68
N ALA A 60 2.39 -8.52 7.05
CA ALA A 60 1.01 -8.15 6.77
C ALA A 60 0.71 -7.74 5.33
N ILE A 61 1.74 -7.32 4.60
CA ILE A 61 1.55 -6.84 3.23
C ILE A 61 1.44 -8.04 2.27
N HIS A 62 0.33 -8.07 1.54
CA HIS A 62 0.04 -9.12 0.58
C HIS A 62 0.36 -8.64 -0.83
N PRO A 63 1.55 -8.96 -1.39
CA PRO A 63 1.93 -8.54 -2.74
C PRO A 63 1.01 -9.15 -3.82
N ASN A 64 0.91 -8.49 -4.97
CA ASN A 64 0.28 -9.08 -6.15
C ASN A 64 1.13 -10.23 -6.72
N VAL A 65 0.51 -11.10 -7.53
CA VAL A 65 1.18 -12.25 -8.13
C VAL A 65 2.26 -11.75 -9.08
N HIS A 66 3.52 -11.95 -8.69
CA HIS A 66 4.63 -11.74 -9.61
C HIS A 66 4.86 -13.03 -10.40
N PHE A 67 4.22 -13.11 -11.57
CA PHE A 67 4.41 -14.22 -12.48
C PHE A 67 5.73 -14.09 -13.23
N ARG A 68 6.51 -15.17 -13.23
CA ARG A 68 7.78 -15.27 -13.96
C ARG A 68 7.76 -16.52 -14.85
N PRO A 69 8.05 -16.41 -16.16
CA PRO A 69 8.19 -17.57 -17.04
C PRO A 69 9.38 -18.43 -16.63
N GLU A 70 9.19 -19.75 -16.58
CA GLU A 70 10.33 -20.68 -16.45
C GLU A 70 11.11 -20.70 -17.77
N THR A 71 12.39 -20.34 -17.74
CA THR A 71 13.23 -20.28 -18.95
C THR A 71 14.04 -21.58 -19.10
N LYS A 72 13.90 -22.26 -20.25
CA LYS A 72 14.71 -23.46 -20.55
C LYS A 72 16.21 -23.11 -20.62
N GLY A 73 17.06 -23.99 -20.05
CA GLY A 73 18.53 -23.85 -20.13
C GLY A 73 19.16 -22.89 -19.13
N GLN A 74 18.42 -22.40 -18.14
CA GLN A 74 18.94 -21.47 -17.14
C GLN A 74 19.87 -22.18 -16.14
N LYS A 75 21.09 -21.65 -15.96
CA LYS A 75 22.10 -22.23 -15.05
C LYS A 75 21.57 -22.30 -13.61
N TRP A 76 21.87 -23.39 -12.91
CA TRP A 76 21.34 -23.67 -11.56
C TRP A 76 21.62 -22.56 -10.54
N TYR A 77 22.82 -21.95 -10.54
CA TYR A 77 23.16 -20.86 -9.61
C TYR A 77 22.35 -19.58 -9.90
N LYS A 78 22.01 -19.34 -11.17
CA LYS A 78 21.17 -18.23 -11.56
C LYS A 78 19.77 -18.43 -10.98
N ARG A 79 19.21 -19.64 -11.14
CA ARG A 79 17.90 -20.05 -10.63
C ARG A 79 17.82 -20.07 -9.09
N CYS A 80 18.86 -20.60 -8.41
CA CYS A 80 18.83 -20.82 -6.96
C CYS A 80 19.23 -19.59 -6.14
N LEU A 81 20.10 -18.71 -6.66
CA LEU A 81 20.63 -17.57 -5.90
C LEU A 81 20.26 -16.23 -6.53
N ARG A 82 20.51 -16.03 -7.83
CA ARG A 82 20.34 -14.71 -8.45
C ARG A 82 18.87 -14.31 -8.59
N GLU A 83 17.99 -15.22 -9.03
CA GLU A 83 16.57 -14.87 -9.23
C GLU A 83 15.84 -14.58 -7.90
N PRO A 84 15.95 -15.42 -6.84
CA PRO A 84 15.32 -15.12 -5.56
C PRO A 84 15.86 -13.85 -4.92
N LEU A 85 17.17 -13.60 -5.06
CA LEU A 85 17.80 -12.37 -4.56
C LEU A 85 17.33 -11.14 -5.33
N HIS A 86 17.23 -11.22 -6.66
CA HIS A 86 16.70 -10.12 -7.47
C HIS A 86 15.24 -9.84 -7.11
N ASP A 87 14.41 -10.87 -6.98
CA ASP A 87 13.00 -10.70 -6.61
C ASP A 87 12.85 -10.12 -5.20
N PHE A 88 13.73 -10.53 -4.27
CA PHE A 88 13.83 -9.95 -2.95
C PHE A 88 14.18 -8.45 -2.99
N VAL A 89 15.24 -8.07 -3.71
CA VAL A 89 15.73 -6.67 -3.76
C VAL A 89 14.77 -5.77 -4.52
N THR A 90 14.26 -6.22 -5.67
CA THR A 90 13.47 -5.37 -6.56
C THR A 90 12.00 -5.27 -6.13
N TYR A 91 11.42 -6.34 -5.58
CA TYR A 91 10.00 -6.35 -5.23
C TYR A 91 9.75 -6.23 -3.73
N LYS A 92 10.27 -7.17 -2.93
CA LYS A 92 9.90 -7.24 -1.51
C LYS A 92 10.55 -6.14 -0.67
N LEU A 93 11.84 -5.85 -0.88
CA LEU A 93 12.55 -4.79 -0.15
C LEU A 93 11.98 -3.41 -0.50
N VAL A 94 11.67 -3.17 -1.78
CA VAL A 94 11.00 -1.93 -2.21
C VAL A 94 9.65 -1.79 -1.51
N LEU A 95 8.80 -2.83 -1.51
CA LEU A 95 7.53 -2.81 -0.79
C LEU A 95 7.69 -2.50 0.70
N PHE A 96 8.67 -3.12 1.36
CA PHE A 96 8.95 -2.88 2.77
C PHE A 96 9.36 -1.43 3.05
N ILE A 97 10.22 -0.85 2.21
CA ILE A 97 10.63 0.56 2.33
C ILE A 97 9.41 1.47 2.12
N TRP A 98 8.57 1.19 1.12
CA TRP A 98 7.33 1.95 0.90
C TRP A 98 6.34 1.81 2.04
N ALA A 99 6.24 0.63 2.66
CA ALA A 99 5.42 0.41 3.84
C ALA A 99 5.90 1.19 5.07
N LEU A 100 7.22 1.36 5.22
CA LEU A 100 7.78 2.20 6.28
C LEU A 100 7.52 3.68 6.01
N LEU A 101 7.75 4.13 4.78
CA LEU A 101 7.67 5.55 4.43
C LEU A 101 6.25 6.05 4.19
N ILE A 102 5.37 5.24 3.59
CA ILE A 102 4.00 5.62 3.24
C ILE A 102 3.01 4.47 3.53
N PRO A 103 2.83 4.10 4.80
CA PRO A 103 1.89 3.03 5.17
C PRO A 103 0.44 3.36 4.78
N GLU A 104 0.08 4.64 4.64
CA GLU A 104 -1.24 5.09 4.17
C GLU A 104 -1.48 4.71 2.71
N TYR A 105 -0.43 4.72 1.89
CA TYR A 105 -0.52 4.27 0.50
C TYR A 105 -0.75 2.75 0.43
N MET A 106 -0.14 1.98 1.35
CA MET A 106 -0.43 0.54 1.47
C MET A 106 -1.90 0.32 1.88
N LEU A 107 -2.40 1.11 2.83
CA LEU A 107 -3.81 1.08 3.23
C LEU A 107 -4.75 1.46 2.08
N ALA A 108 -4.45 2.54 1.34
CA ALA A 108 -5.23 2.95 0.19
C ALA A 108 -5.27 1.86 -0.88
N TRP A 109 -4.13 1.22 -1.14
CA TRP A 109 -4.04 0.09 -2.04
C TRP A 109 -4.89 -1.10 -1.56
N ALA A 110 -4.85 -1.43 -0.27
CA ALA A 110 -5.68 -2.48 0.32
C ALA A 110 -7.19 -2.20 0.20
N VAL A 111 -7.61 -0.97 0.52
CA VAL A 111 -9.01 -0.52 0.39
C VAL A 111 -9.50 -0.62 -1.04
N ARG A 112 -8.71 -0.16 -2.02
CA ARG A 112 -9.09 -0.22 -3.44
C ARG A 112 -9.24 -1.64 -3.93
N GLN A 113 -8.32 -2.52 -3.57
CA GLN A 113 -8.43 -3.94 -3.89
C GLN A 113 -9.65 -4.59 -3.22
N TYR A 114 -9.98 -4.21 -1.98
CA TYR A 114 -11.15 -4.73 -1.28
C TYR A 114 -12.46 -4.33 -1.97
N ILE A 115 -12.59 -3.06 -2.38
CA ILE A 115 -13.76 -2.58 -3.11
C ILE A 115 -13.83 -3.26 -4.49
N GLN A 116 -12.73 -3.32 -5.24
CA GLN A 116 -12.71 -3.93 -6.57
C GLN A 116 -13.05 -5.43 -6.52
N ALA A 117 -12.48 -6.15 -5.56
CA ALA A 117 -12.79 -7.56 -5.34
C ALA A 117 -14.26 -7.78 -4.96
N GLY A 118 -14.87 -6.84 -4.23
CA GLY A 118 -16.30 -6.83 -3.93
C GLY A 118 -17.15 -6.65 -5.19
N ASN A 119 -16.81 -5.69 -6.05
CA ASN A 119 -17.53 -5.44 -7.30
C ASN A 119 -17.48 -6.66 -8.23
N ILE A 120 -16.29 -7.25 -8.41
CA ILE A 120 -16.11 -8.47 -9.23
C ILE A 120 -16.92 -9.65 -8.67
N ARG A 121 -16.95 -9.81 -7.34
CA ARG A 121 -17.74 -10.85 -6.67
C ARG A 121 -19.23 -10.69 -7.00
N ASP A 122 -19.75 -9.47 -6.98
CA ASP A 122 -21.17 -9.23 -7.18
C ASP A 122 -21.61 -9.43 -8.65
N GLU A 123 -20.66 -9.37 -9.61
CA GLU A 123 -20.92 -9.60 -11.04
C GLU A 123 -20.86 -11.08 -11.47
N VAL A 124 -20.20 -11.95 -10.72
CA VAL A 124 -20.04 -13.37 -11.06
C VAL A 124 -20.78 -14.25 -10.05
N PRO A 125 -21.85 -14.97 -10.48
CA PRO A 125 -22.60 -15.86 -9.58
C PRO A 125 -21.70 -16.91 -8.92
N GLY A 126 -21.88 -17.12 -7.61
CA GLY A 126 -21.14 -18.13 -6.84
C GLY A 126 -19.72 -17.72 -6.46
N TRP A 127 -19.22 -16.57 -6.91
CA TRP A 127 -17.93 -16.06 -6.48
C TRP A 127 -17.99 -15.47 -5.08
N THR A 128 -16.88 -15.63 -4.35
CA THR A 128 -16.63 -14.95 -3.08
C THR A 128 -15.63 -13.82 -3.27
N ARG A 129 -15.45 -12.96 -2.26
CA ARG A 129 -14.48 -11.86 -2.34
C ARG A 129 -13.04 -12.37 -2.54
N THR A 130 -12.72 -13.57 -2.05
CA THR A 130 -11.45 -14.25 -2.32
C THR A 130 -11.22 -14.47 -3.82
N HIS A 131 -12.25 -14.82 -4.60
CA HIS A 131 -12.15 -14.95 -6.06
C HIS A 131 -11.93 -13.58 -6.71
N GLY A 132 -12.63 -12.55 -6.25
CA GLY A 132 -12.41 -11.17 -6.68
C GLY A 132 -10.96 -10.70 -6.42
N PHE A 133 -10.41 -10.98 -5.23
CA PHE A 133 -9.02 -10.70 -4.91
C PHE A 133 -8.05 -11.47 -5.80
N PHE A 134 -8.33 -12.76 -6.01
CA PHE A 134 -7.53 -13.62 -6.88
C PHE A 134 -7.49 -13.07 -8.32
N MET A 135 -8.62 -12.57 -8.83
CA MET A 135 -8.67 -11.89 -10.13
C MET A 135 -7.83 -10.61 -10.15
N VAL A 136 -8.02 -9.71 -9.17
CA VAL A 136 -7.31 -8.43 -9.09
C VAL A 136 -5.81 -8.59 -8.94
N MET A 137 -5.35 -9.57 -8.16
CA MET A 137 -3.93 -9.78 -7.91
C MET A 137 -3.19 -10.46 -9.07
N GLY A 138 -3.89 -10.85 -10.14
CA GLY A 138 -3.30 -11.45 -11.34
C GLY A 138 -3.33 -12.97 -11.36
N GLY A 139 -4.31 -13.56 -10.68
CA GLY A 139 -4.50 -15.00 -10.60
C GLY A 139 -4.90 -15.66 -11.92
N PHE A 140 -5.20 -14.91 -12.99
CA PHE A 140 -5.44 -15.44 -14.33
C PHE A 140 -4.49 -14.81 -15.35
N HIS A 141 -3.93 -15.65 -16.22
CA HIS A 141 -2.91 -15.24 -17.16
C HIS A 141 -3.11 -15.92 -18.51
N LEU A 142 -2.95 -15.15 -19.58
CA LEU A 142 -3.10 -15.62 -20.96
C LEU A 142 -1.83 -16.33 -21.42
N PHE A 143 -2.00 -17.54 -21.93
CA PHE A 143 -0.94 -18.32 -22.57
C PHE A 143 -1.28 -18.61 -24.02
N ARG A 144 -0.25 -18.61 -24.86
CA ARG A 144 -0.34 -19.08 -26.24
C ARG A 144 0.06 -20.55 -26.28
N LEU A 145 -0.80 -21.35 -26.91
CA LEU A 145 -0.52 -22.75 -27.18
C LEU A 145 0.43 -22.88 -28.39
N PRO A 146 1.29 -23.91 -28.39
CA PRO A 146 2.01 -24.34 -29.59
C PRO A 146 1.07 -24.61 -30.77
N GLU A 147 1.53 -24.41 -32.01
CA GLU A 147 0.71 -24.56 -33.23
C GLU A 147 0.21 -26.00 -33.45
N ASP A 148 0.91 -26.98 -32.89
CA ASP A 148 0.61 -28.42 -32.93
C ASP A 148 -0.25 -28.90 -31.75
N ALA A 149 -0.66 -28.00 -30.84
CA ALA A 149 -1.41 -28.36 -29.65
C ALA A 149 -2.87 -28.72 -29.93
N SER A 150 -3.30 -29.91 -29.53
CA SER A 150 -4.73 -30.27 -29.58
C SER A 150 -5.53 -29.53 -28.52
N CYS A 151 -6.68 -29.00 -28.94
CA CYS A 151 -7.40 -27.97 -28.24
C CYS A 151 -8.90 -28.10 -28.47
N SER A 152 -9.69 -27.93 -27.42
CA SER A 152 -11.16 -27.92 -27.51
C SER A 152 -11.70 -26.55 -27.08
N PRO A 153 -12.60 -25.93 -27.85
CA PRO A 153 -13.19 -24.66 -27.45
C PRO A 153 -14.07 -24.84 -26.21
N LEU A 154 -14.05 -23.86 -25.32
CA LEU A 154 -14.95 -23.83 -24.17
C LEU A 154 -16.37 -23.55 -24.65
N LEU A 155 -17.25 -24.53 -24.42
CA LEU A 155 -18.66 -24.45 -24.78
C LEU A 155 -19.39 -23.61 -23.74
N HIS A 156 -19.96 -22.48 -24.16
CA HIS A 156 -20.74 -21.64 -23.27
C HIS A 156 -22.16 -22.19 -23.12
N ARG A 157 -22.78 -22.01 -21.94
CA ARG A 157 -24.17 -22.44 -21.64
C ARG A 157 -25.21 -21.90 -22.62
N SER A 158 -24.88 -20.82 -23.34
CA SER A 158 -25.71 -20.19 -24.37
C SER A 158 -25.51 -20.76 -25.80
N GLY A 159 -24.68 -21.80 -26.00
CA GLY A 159 -24.44 -22.42 -27.32
C GLY A 159 -23.50 -21.64 -28.25
N LYS A 160 -22.94 -20.50 -27.81
CA LYS A 160 -21.89 -19.77 -28.55
C LYS A 160 -20.51 -20.33 -28.22
N VAL A 161 -19.71 -20.61 -29.25
CA VAL A 161 -18.31 -21.03 -29.12
C VAL A 161 -17.52 -19.87 -28.51
N SER A 162 -16.95 -20.06 -27.32
CA SER A 162 -16.10 -19.03 -26.73
C SER A 162 -14.74 -18.98 -27.43
N LYS A 163 -14.09 -17.83 -27.43
CA LYS A 163 -12.73 -17.66 -27.98
C LYS A 163 -11.66 -18.35 -27.13
N PHE A 164 -12.05 -18.85 -25.97
CA PHE A 164 -11.20 -19.51 -24.99
C PHE A 164 -11.22 -21.02 -25.19
N VAL A 165 -10.09 -21.64 -24.87
CA VAL A 165 -9.80 -23.02 -25.23
C VAL A 165 -9.25 -23.77 -24.04
N ILE A 166 -9.64 -25.03 -23.89
CA ILE A 166 -8.98 -25.99 -23.00
C ILE A 166 -7.95 -26.76 -23.82
N SER A 167 -6.70 -26.80 -23.33
CA SER A 167 -5.69 -27.71 -23.86
C SER A 167 -6.11 -29.15 -23.57
N THR A 168 -6.35 -29.95 -24.62
CA THR A 168 -6.73 -31.36 -24.51
C THR A 168 -5.57 -32.30 -24.85
N GLY A 169 -4.42 -31.74 -25.24
CA GLY A 169 -3.22 -32.48 -25.65
C GLY A 169 -2.25 -32.76 -24.51
N ARG A 170 -1.27 -33.63 -24.79
CA ARG A 170 -0.19 -34.03 -23.88
C ARG A 170 1.02 -33.09 -23.99
N ASN A 171 0.77 -31.79 -24.13
CA ASN A 171 1.83 -30.81 -24.33
C ASN A 171 2.50 -30.48 -23.00
N SER A 172 3.82 -30.32 -23.02
CA SER A 172 4.54 -29.90 -21.82
C SER A 172 4.19 -28.45 -21.50
N ARG A 173 3.79 -28.21 -20.26
CA ARG A 173 3.50 -26.87 -19.72
C ARG A 173 4.69 -25.91 -19.79
N ILE A 174 5.90 -26.42 -20.04
CA ILE A 174 7.12 -25.61 -20.18
C ILE A 174 7.23 -24.99 -21.58
N ASP A 175 6.55 -25.57 -22.59
CA ASP A 175 6.60 -25.10 -23.98
C ASP A 175 5.57 -24.01 -24.28
N GLU A 176 4.70 -23.71 -23.31
CA GLU A 176 3.67 -22.68 -23.43
C GLU A 176 4.27 -21.29 -23.24
N VAL A 177 3.93 -20.36 -24.14
CA VAL A 177 4.45 -18.99 -24.09
C VAL A 177 3.47 -18.10 -23.32
N PRO A 178 3.86 -17.52 -22.16
CA PRO A 178 3.03 -16.55 -21.48
C PRO A 178 2.92 -15.26 -22.29
N VAL A 179 1.72 -14.70 -22.34
CA VAL A 179 1.43 -13.49 -23.12
C VAL A 179 1.26 -12.30 -22.18
N CYS A 180 0.24 -12.31 -21.33
CA CYS A 180 -0.07 -11.21 -20.42
C CYS A 180 -1.05 -11.63 -19.31
N PRO A 181 -1.12 -10.89 -18.19
CA PRO A 181 -2.22 -11.00 -17.24
C PRO A 181 -3.56 -10.65 -17.88
N LEU A 182 -4.65 -11.21 -17.34
CA LEU A 182 -6.01 -10.93 -17.79
C LEU A 182 -6.75 -10.02 -16.81
N GLU A 183 -7.44 -9.01 -17.34
CA GLU A 183 -8.36 -8.15 -16.60
C GLU A 183 -9.76 -8.79 -16.53
N PHE A 184 -10.60 -8.34 -15.59
CA PHE A 184 -11.95 -8.88 -15.43
C PHE A 184 -12.79 -8.78 -16.72
N GLY A 185 -12.69 -7.66 -17.43
CA GLY A 185 -13.39 -7.47 -18.71
C GLY A 185 -12.89 -8.34 -19.87
N ASP A 186 -11.74 -9.00 -19.74
CA ASP A 186 -11.19 -9.85 -20.81
C ASP A 186 -11.85 -11.23 -20.87
N ILE A 187 -12.43 -11.70 -19.76
CA ILE A 187 -12.97 -13.06 -19.63
C ILE A 187 -14.48 -13.00 -19.37
N PRO A 188 -15.32 -13.60 -20.23
CA PRO A 188 -16.76 -13.69 -19.97
C PRO A 188 -17.08 -14.39 -18.65
N ASN A 189 -18.09 -13.91 -17.93
CA ASN A 189 -18.46 -14.41 -16.59
C ASN A 189 -18.74 -15.93 -16.59
N GLY A 190 -19.39 -16.47 -17.64
CA GLY A 190 -19.62 -17.92 -17.71
C GLY A 190 -18.39 -18.76 -18.09
N THR A 191 -17.31 -18.14 -18.59
CA THR A 191 -16.00 -18.82 -18.71
C THR A 191 -15.29 -18.84 -17.36
N LEU A 192 -15.39 -17.74 -16.61
CA LEU A 192 -14.88 -17.63 -15.24
C LEU A 192 -15.52 -18.66 -14.30
N GLU A 193 -16.82 -18.92 -14.42
CA GLU A 193 -17.52 -19.95 -13.65
C GLU A 193 -16.97 -21.36 -13.87
N ILE A 194 -16.43 -21.65 -15.07
CA ILE A 194 -15.92 -22.98 -15.44
C ILE A 194 -14.44 -23.15 -15.04
N ILE A 195 -13.63 -22.10 -15.20
CA ILE A 195 -12.17 -22.19 -15.02
C ILE A 195 -11.74 -21.83 -13.58
N ALA A 196 -12.53 -21.01 -12.88
CA ALA A 196 -12.16 -20.59 -11.54
C ALA A 196 -12.12 -21.77 -10.57
N PRO A 197 -11.07 -21.89 -9.74
CA PRO A 197 -11.03 -22.85 -8.66
C PRO A 197 -12.10 -22.50 -7.64
N THR A 198 -12.50 -23.50 -6.87
CA THR A 198 -13.39 -23.29 -5.73
C THR A 198 -12.70 -22.46 -4.64
N GLU A 199 -13.50 -21.85 -3.76
CA GLU A 199 -12.96 -21.09 -2.62
C GLU A 199 -12.05 -21.96 -1.73
N VAL A 200 -12.40 -23.23 -1.57
CA VAL A 200 -11.64 -24.19 -0.76
C VAL A 200 -10.27 -24.44 -1.39
N GLU A 201 -10.20 -24.61 -2.72
CA GLU A 201 -8.92 -24.76 -3.43
C GLU A 201 -8.06 -23.49 -3.34
N LEU A 202 -8.67 -22.30 -3.38
CA LEU A 202 -7.95 -21.04 -3.21
C LEU A 202 -7.42 -20.89 -1.77
N LYS A 203 -8.20 -21.27 -0.76
CA LYS A 203 -7.79 -21.25 0.66
C LYS A 203 -6.72 -22.31 0.96
N ASP A 204 -6.80 -23.48 0.34
CA ASP A 204 -5.83 -24.57 0.50
C ASP A 204 -4.42 -24.16 0.07
N ARG A 205 -4.32 -23.44 -1.06
CA ARG A 205 -3.05 -22.85 -1.54
C ARG A 205 -2.41 -21.88 -0.54
N GLY A 206 -3.21 -21.34 0.38
CA GLY A 206 -2.78 -20.40 1.41
C GLY A 206 -2.68 -20.98 2.83
N LYS A 207 -2.64 -22.31 3.04
CA LYS A 207 -2.66 -22.89 4.41
C LYS A 207 -1.63 -22.33 5.40
N SER A 208 -0.40 -22.03 4.95
CA SER A 208 0.64 -21.43 5.80
C SER A 208 0.36 -19.97 6.19
N ASP A 209 -0.58 -19.32 5.49
CA ASP A 209 -0.98 -17.94 5.72
C ASP A 209 -1.78 -17.77 7.01
N ALA A 210 -2.71 -18.69 7.29
CA ALA A 210 -3.58 -18.59 8.47
C ALA A 210 -2.77 -18.61 9.78
N LEU A 211 -1.79 -19.52 9.90
CA LEU A 211 -0.90 -19.59 11.06
C LEU A 211 -0.03 -18.33 11.17
N THR A 212 0.51 -17.86 10.05
CA THR A 212 1.33 -16.65 10.02
C THR A 212 0.53 -15.41 10.45
N LYS A 213 -0.71 -15.26 9.99
CA LYS A 213 -1.64 -14.19 10.38
C LYS A 213 -1.93 -14.21 11.88
N ILE A 214 -2.21 -15.38 12.45
CA ILE A 214 -2.48 -15.53 13.89
C ILE A 214 -1.26 -15.10 14.70
N ILE A 215 -0.06 -15.55 14.34
CA ILE A 215 1.18 -15.18 15.04
C ILE A 215 1.40 -13.67 15.01
N VAL A 216 1.21 -13.03 13.85
CA VAL A 216 1.33 -11.57 13.72
C VAL A 216 0.31 -10.86 14.62
N LEU A 217 -0.95 -11.27 14.58
CA LEU A 217 -2.01 -10.65 15.37
C LEU A 217 -1.75 -10.77 16.87
N VAL A 218 -1.32 -11.94 17.35
CA VAL A 218 -1.00 -12.16 18.76
C VAL A 218 0.16 -11.27 19.19
N GLN A 219 1.26 -11.24 18.41
CA GLN A 219 2.42 -10.41 18.73
C GLN A 219 2.08 -8.91 18.73
N THR A 220 1.37 -8.43 17.70
CA THR A 220 0.97 -7.02 17.61
C THR A 220 -0.02 -6.65 18.72
N LEU A 221 -0.99 -7.52 19.02
CA LEU A 221 -1.95 -7.29 20.11
C LEU A 221 -1.23 -7.23 21.46
N TRP A 222 -0.31 -8.16 21.72
CA TRP A 222 0.48 -8.16 22.94
C TRP A 222 1.30 -6.87 23.10
N PHE A 223 1.93 -6.40 22.02
CA PHE A 223 2.63 -5.12 22.02
C PHE A 223 1.70 -3.93 22.37
N VAL A 224 0.51 -3.88 21.77
CA VAL A 224 -0.47 -2.82 22.05
C VAL A 224 -0.94 -2.88 23.51
N VAL A 225 -1.21 -4.07 24.05
CA VAL A 225 -1.59 -4.26 25.46
C VAL A 225 -0.47 -3.80 26.39
N GLN A 226 0.80 -4.07 26.07
CA GLN A 226 1.94 -3.54 26.84
C GLN A 226 1.96 -2.00 26.83
N CYS A 227 1.78 -1.36 25.68
CA CYS A 227 1.75 0.10 25.59
C CYS A 227 0.60 0.71 26.40
N ILE A 228 -0.59 0.09 26.36
CA ILE A 228 -1.75 0.53 27.13
C ILE A 228 -1.47 0.39 28.63
N ALA A 229 -0.97 -0.77 29.08
CA ALA A 229 -0.68 -1.02 30.48
C ALA A 229 0.36 -0.03 31.05
N ARG A 230 1.39 0.30 30.26
CA ARG A 230 2.36 1.36 30.61
C ARG A 230 1.67 2.71 30.76
N GLY A 231 0.81 3.09 29.81
CA GLY A 231 0.04 4.33 29.87
C GLY A 231 -0.85 4.42 31.12
N THR A 232 -1.53 3.33 31.49
CA THR A 232 -2.38 3.28 32.70
C THR A 232 -1.59 3.35 34.00
N GLN A 233 -0.34 2.91 34.01
CA GLN A 233 0.58 3.01 35.15
C GLN A 233 1.40 4.31 35.12
N HIS A 234 1.05 5.27 34.25
CA HIS A 234 1.79 6.54 34.05
C HIS A 234 3.28 6.36 33.73
N LEU A 235 3.65 5.22 33.15
CA LEU A 235 5.00 4.96 32.67
C LEU A 235 5.16 5.56 31.26
N PRO A 236 6.27 6.30 31.00
CA PRO A 236 6.49 6.92 29.70
C PRO A 236 6.66 5.86 28.61
N LEU A 237 6.06 6.10 27.44
CA LEU A 237 6.35 5.35 26.22
C LEU A 237 7.53 6.00 25.50
N THR A 238 8.44 5.18 24.99
CA THR A 238 9.52 5.66 24.12
C THR A 238 8.95 6.09 22.77
N GLU A 239 9.65 7.00 22.09
CA GLU A 239 9.29 7.47 20.75
C GLU A 239 9.21 6.31 19.75
N LEU A 240 10.09 5.31 19.89
CA LEU A 240 10.05 4.08 19.09
C LEU A 240 8.80 3.24 19.37
N GLU A 241 8.35 3.15 20.61
CA GLU A 241 7.09 2.45 20.95
C GLU A 241 5.88 3.18 20.38
N ILE A 242 5.87 4.50 20.40
CA ILE A 242 4.80 5.34 19.81
C ILE A 242 4.75 5.17 18.29
N VAL A 243 5.91 5.18 17.62
CA VAL A 243 5.98 4.89 16.19
C VAL A 243 5.45 3.49 15.87
N THR A 244 5.81 2.50 16.69
CA THR A 244 5.35 1.11 16.53
C THR A 244 3.84 0.99 16.74
N LEU A 245 3.29 1.70 17.72
CA LEU A 245 1.84 1.77 17.98
C LEU A 245 1.08 2.33 16.78
N ALA A 246 1.64 3.36 16.13
CA ALA A 246 1.07 3.92 14.91
C ALA A 246 1.04 2.87 13.77
N TYR A 247 2.14 2.12 13.57
CA TYR A 247 2.15 1.02 12.59
C TYR A 247 1.17 -0.09 12.95
N ALA A 248 1.03 -0.45 14.22
CA ALA A 248 0.07 -1.45 14.68
C ALA A 248 -1.37 -1.03 14.33
N MET A 249 -1.73 0.25 14.50
CA MET A 249 -3.05 0.79 14.14
C MET A 249 -3.33 0.66 12.64
N LEU A 250 -2.43 1.13 11.77
CA LEU A 250 -2.65 1.00 10.31
C LEU A 250 -2.68 -0.45 9.87
N ASN A 251 -1.82 -1.29 10.45
CA ASN A 251 -1.75 -2.71 10.16
C ASN A 251 -3.06 -3.44 10.47
N PHE A 252 -3.73 -3.09 11.58
CA PHE A 252 -5.05 -3.61 11.91
C PHE A 252 -6.07 -3.37 10.77
N PHE A 253 -6.12 -2.14 10.24
CA PHE A 253 -7.00 -1.82 9.11
C PHE A 253 -6.58 -2.51 7.81
N ILE A 254 -5.29 -2.56 7.50
CA ILE A 254 -4.77 -3.27 6.32
C ILE A 254 -5.19 -4.75 6.37
N TYR A 255 -5.08 -5.39 7.53
CA TYR A 255 -5.51 -6.78 7.71
C TYR A 255 -7.00 -6.98 7.54
N ILE A 256 -7.85 -6.05 7.99
CA ILE A 256 -9.30 -6.12 7.73
C ILE A 256 -9.56 -6.14 6.23
N PHE A 257 -8.94 -5.23 5.47
CA PHE A 257 -9.17 -5.13 4.02
C PHE A 257 -8.52 -6.27 3.23
N TRP A 258 -7.44 -6.89 3.72
CA TRP A 258 -6.78 -8.02 3.05
C TRP A 258 -7.02 -9.38 3.68
N TRP A 259 -8.01 -9.50 4.59
CA TRP A 259 -8.30 -10.76 5.26
C TRP A 259 -8.55 -11.91 4.27
N ASP A 260 -9.42 -11.64 3.29
CA ASP A 260 -9.85 -12.59 2.26
C ASP A 260 -8.87 -12.70 1.08
N LYS A 261 -7.81 -11.86 1.03
CA LYS A 261 -6.84 -11.87 -0.07
C LYS A 261 -5.90 -13.07 0.09
N PRO A 262 -5.83 -14.00 -0.88
CA PRO A 262 -4.91 -15.13 -0.85
C PRO A 262 -3.46 -14.66 -0.78
N ARG A 263 -2.63 -15.33 0.02
CA ARG A 263 -1.19 -15.05 0.14
C ARG A 263 -0.38 -16.20 -0.47
N ASN A 264 0.83 -15.89 -0.95
CA ASN A 264 1.78 -16.85 -1.55
C ASN A 264 1.25 -17.60 -2.77
N VAL A 265 0.36 -16.98 -3.55
CA VAL A 265 0.02 -17.47 -4.89
C VAL A 265 1.19 -17.13 -5.81
N GLU A 266 2.05 -18.11 -6.05
CA GLU A 266 3.22 -17.93 -6.94
C GLU A 266 2.88 -18.14 -8.41
N CYS A 267 1.84 -18.92 -8.71
CA CYS A 267 1.46 -19.30 -10.08
C CYS A 267 0.02 -18.92 -10.39
N PRO A 268 -0.22 -18.11 -11.44
CA PRO A 268 -1.56 -17.83 -11.93
C PRO A 268 -2.12 -19.03 -12.70
N ILE A 269 -3.43 -19.03 -12.85
CA ILE A 269 -4.19 -19.96 -13.68
C ILE A 269 -4.00 -19.59 -15.13
N ARG A 270 -3.66 -20.59 -15.93
CA ARG A 270 -3.41 -20.44 -17.35
C ARG A 270 -4.73 -20.47 -18.11
N VAL A 271 -4.95 -19.47 -18.94
CA VAL A 271 -6.10 -19.35 -19.82
C VAL A 271 -5.57 -19.29 -21.25
N TYR A 272 -6.21 -20.01 -22.18
CA TYR A 272 -5.72 -20.12 -23.55
C TYR A 272 -6.72 -19.55 -24.56
N LYS A 273 -6.21 -19.03 -25.68
CA LYS A 273 -6.99 -18.43 -26.77
C LYS A 273 -6.52 -18.98 -28.12
N THR A 274 -7.44 -19.16 -29.08
CA THR A 274 -7.09 -19.62 -30.43
C THR A 274 -6.21 -18.61 -31.18
N SER A 275 -5.22 -19.13 -31.92
CA SER A 275 -4.16 -18.35 -32.62
C SER A 275 -4.68 -17.33 -33.65
N THR A 276 -5.96 -17.41 -34.06
CA THR A 276 -6.58 -16.51 -35.04
C THR A 276 -6.95 -15.12 -34.49
N ALA A 277 -6.61 -14.81 -33.24
CA ALA A 277 -6.70 -13.45 -32.71
C ALA A 277 -5.49 -12.62 -33.14
N SER A 278 -5.61 -12.05 -34.35
CA SER A 278 -4.79 -11.00 -34.94
C SER A 278 -3.91 -10.18 -33.99
N HIS A 279 -2.63 -10.10 -34.36
CA HIS A 279 -1.71 -9.02 -34.02
C HIS A 279 -2.42 -7.66 -34.16
N GLU A 280 -2.72 -7.00 -33.05
CA GLU A 280 -2.77 -5.55 -33.03
C GLU A 280 -1.37 -5.04 -32.71
N GLY A 281 -0.85 -4.24 -33.64
CA GLY A 281 0.56 -3.93 -33.80
C GLY A 281 1.25 -3.45 -32.53
N ALA A 282 2.50 -3.88 -32.40
CA ALA A 282 3.48 -3.26 -31.53
C ALA A 282 3.57 -1.76 -31.89
N TRP A 283 3.07 -0.91 -31.01
CA TRP A 283 3.28 0.54 -31.11
C TRP A 283 4.75 0.81 -30.84
N SER A 284 5.50 1.33 -31.82
CA SER A 284 6.82 1.92 -31.59
C SER A 284 6.63 3.39 -31.20
N PRO A 285 6.95 3.83 -29.97
CA PRO A 285 6.96 5.24 -29.65
C PRO A 285 8.21 5.87 -30.27
N ARG A 286 8.01 6.69 -31.29
CA ARG A 286 9.00 7.67 -31.73
C ARG A 286 8.56 9.03 -31.18
N ASP A 287 8.56 9.17 -29.85
CA ASP A 287 8.26 10.43 -29.17
C ASP A 287 9.47 10.88 -28.34
N ASN A 288 10.03 12.03 -28.71
CA ASN A 288 11.29 12.61 -28.21
C ASN A 288 11.19 13.26 -26.81
N PHE A 289 10.33 12.77 -25.91
CA PHE A 289 10.25 13.37 -24.57
C PHE A 289 10.07 12.31 -23.47
N TRP A 290 11.14 11.53 -23.26
CA TRP A 290 11.20 10.48 -22.25
C TRP A 290 10.90 11.01 -20.83
N ILE A 291 11.27 12.26 -20.54
CA ILE A 291 11.09 12.91 -19.23
C ILE A 291 9.60 13.15 -18.91
N GLU A 292 8.81 13.67 -19.85
CA GLU A 292 7.35 13.89 -19.66
C GLU A 292 6.63 12.58 -19.37
N ARG A 293 7.06 11.49 -20.02
CA ARG A 293 6.52 10.16 -19.77
C ARG A 293 6.80 9.69 -18.34
N TRP A 294 8.03 9.86 -17.83
CA TRP A 294 8.33 9.47 -16.44
C TRP A 294 7.63 10.36 -15.43
N ILE A 295 7.60 11.68 -15.68
CA ILE A 295 6.87 12.63 -14.84
C ILE A 295 5.43 12.14 -14.72
N LYS A 296 4.75 11.90 -15.85
CA LYS A 296 3.36 11.42 -15.88
C LYS A 296 3.18 10.10 -15.12
N ILE A 297 4.06 9.11 -15.31
CA ILE A 297 3.99 7.84 -14.58
C ILE A 297 4.07 8.09 -13.07
N ILE A 298 5.08 8.84 -12.62
CA ILE A 298 5.28 9.17 -11.20
C ILE A 298 4.07 9.92 -10.65
N SER A 299 3.52 10.89 -11.39
CA SER A 299 2.31 11.63 -11.04
C SER A 299 1.13 10.71 -10.74
N CYS A 300 0.92 9.72 -11.61
CA CYS A 300 -0.19 8.78 -11.46
C CYS A 300 -0.02 7.89 -10.22
N TYR A 301 1.20 7.47 -9.89
CA TYR A 301 1.45 6.73 -8.65
C TYR A 301 1.18 7.58 -7.41
N ILE A 302 1.56 8.86 -7.39
CA ILE A 302 1.33 9.76 -6.25
C ILE A 302 -0.18 9.96 -5.98
N ILE A 303 -0.97 10.15 -7.04
CA ILE A 303 -2.43 10.41 -6.93
C ILE A 303 -3.22 9.09 -6.79
N GLY A 304 -2.59 7.95 -7.04
CA GLY A 304 -3.26 6.67 -7.08
C GLY A 304 -4.12 6.50 -8.34
N LEU A 305 -3.69 6.98 -9.50
CA LEU A 305 -4.34 6.77 -10.80
C LEU A 305 -3.48 5.91 -11.72
N GLN A 306 -2.55 5.12 -11.17
CA GLN A 306 -1.64 4.30 -11.97
C GLN A 306 -2.38 3.26 -12.83
N ASP A 307 -3.49 2.72 -12.34
CA ASP A 307 -4.20 1.60 -12.98
C ASP A 307 -4.79 2.00 -14.35
N ASP A 308 -5.23 3.25 -14.52
CA ASP A 308 -5.77 3.73 -15.81
C ASP A 308 -4.70 3.84 -16.90
N HIS A 309 -3.43 4.00 -16.50
CA HIS A 309 -2.31 4.22 -17.41
C HIS A 309 -1.50 2.94 -17.71
N VAL A 310 -1.81 1.84 -17.03
CA VAL A 310 -1.19 0.54 -17.32
C VAL A 310 -2.03 -0.18 -18.37
N ALA A 311 -1.38 -0.68 -19.41
CA ALA A 311 -1.97 -1.63 -20.35
C ALA A 311 -1.46 -3.03 -20.00
N LEU A 312 -2.27 -3.86 -19.34
CA LEU A 312 -1.86 -5.20 -18.89
C LEU A 312 -1.49 -6.12 -20.05
N SER A 313 -2.10 -5.93 -21.22
CA SER A 313 -1.74 -6.66 -22.45
C SER A 313 -0.28 -6.49 -22.90
N LYS A 314 0.42 -5.47 -22.40
CA LYS A 314 1.84 -5.21 -22.70
C LYS A 314 2.78 -5.62 -21.55
N GLN A 315 2.24 -6.18 -20.47
CA GLN A 315 3.00 -6.56 -19.28
C GLN A 315 3.11 -8.07 -19.17
N CYS A 316 4.25 -8.55 -18.66
CA CYS A 316 4.46 -9.97 -18.38
C CYS A 316 3.93 -10.37 -16.98
N SER A 317 3.71 -9.40 -16.08
CA SER A 317 3.12 -9.63 -14.77
C SER A 317 2.29 -8.41 -14.34
N ILE A 318 1.37 -8.61 -13.40
CA ILE A 318 0.59 -7.49 -12.86
C ILE A 318 1.53 -6.55 -12.08
N PRO A 319 1.44 -5.23 -12.29
CA PRO A 319 2.21 -4.28 -11.51
C PRO A 319 1.96 -4.41 -10.00
N MET A 320 2.99 -4.10 -9.23
CA MET A 320 2.98 -4.25 -7.78
C MET A 320 1.80 -3.55 -7.10
N PHE A 321 1.55 -2.27 -7.42
CA PHE A 321 0.46 -1.47 -6.82
C PHE A 321 -0.83 -1.47 -7.65
N TRP A 322 -1.01 -2.47 -8.50
CA TRP A 322 -2.25 -2.62 -9.24
C TRP A 322 -3.40 -2.95 -8.28
N SER A 323 -4.47 -2.15 -8.33
CA SER A 323 -5.72 -2.38 -7.60
C SER A 323 -6.90 -2.79 -8.47
N GLY A 324 -6.74 -2.68 -9.79
CA GLY A 324 -7.81 -2.85 -10.76
C GLY A 324 -8.47 -1.51 -11.09
N ARG A 325 -8.89 -1.35 -12.35
CA ARG A 325 -9.56 -0.13 -12.83
C ARG A 325 -10.87 0.07 -12.07
N MET A 326 -10.93 1.13 -11.27
CA MET A 326 -12.12 1.48 -10.49
C MET A 326 -12.99 2.45 -11.27
N GLU A 327 -14.30 2.27 -11.17
CA GLU A 327 -15.27 3.22 -11.68
C GLU A 327 -15.37 4.46 -10.76
N GLY A 328 -15.63 5.63 -11.34
CA GLY A 328 -15.37 6.92 -10.68
C GLY A 328 -16.11 7.18 -9.36
N ASP A 329 -17.30 6.60 -9.16
CA ASP A 329 -18.08 6.82 -7.93
C ASP A 329 -17.47 6.12 -6.69
N HIS A 330 -16.76 5.00 -6.88
CA HIS A 330 -16.08 4.29 -5.78
C HIS A 330 -14.72 4.88 -5.42
N LEU A 331 -14.10 5.63 -6.36
CA LEU A 331 -12.78 6.21 -6.20
C LEU A 331 -12.70 7.27 -5.08
N PHE A 332 -13.79 8.02 -4.87
CA PHE A 332 -13.86 9.01 -3.79
C PHE A 332 -13.82 8.36 -2.41
N ALA A 333 -14.66 7.33 -2.19
CA ALA A 333 -14.65 6.54 -0.95
C ALA A 333 -13.29 5.86 -0.72
N ALA A 334 -12.68 5.35 -1.80
CA ALA A 334 -11.37 4.72 -1.78
C ALA A 334 -10.19 5.69 -1.53
N THR A 335 -10.44 7.00 -1.45
CA THR A 335 -9.43 8.03 -1.19
C THR A 335 -9.63 8.71 0.16
N LEU A 336 -10.88 9.01 0.54
CA LEU A 336 -11.19 9.72 1.78
C LEU A 336 -10.89 8.87 3.03
N GLY A 337 -11.29 7.60 3.05
CA GLY A 337 -11.06 6.71 4.19
C GLY A 337 -9.58 6.55 4.56
N PRO A 338 -8.70 6.16 3.61
CA PRO A 338 -7.27 6.09 3.84
C PRO A 338 -6.64 7.42 4.28
N ALA A 339 -7.13 8.56 3.80
CA ALA A 339 -6.64 9.87 4.24
C ALA A 339 -6.96 10.16 5.71
N ILE A 340 -8.20 9.84 6.15
CA ILE A 340 -8.61 9.99 7.56
C ILE A 340 -7.77 9.08 8.47
N LEU A 341 -7.62 7.81 8.09
CA LEU A 341 -6.81 6.85 8.86
C LEU A 341 -5.31 7.23 8.84
N GLY A 342 -4.81 7.81 7.74
CA GLY A 342 -3.47 8.38 7.66
C GLY A 342 -3.26 9.59 8.58
N SER A 343 -4.25 10.47 8.69
CA SER A 343 -4.21 11.54 9.67
C SER A 343 -4.24 11.02 11.11
N ALA A 344 -5.03 9.98 11.39
CA ALA A 344 -5.03 9.31 12.68
C ALA A 344 -3.67 8.67 13.00
N PHE A 345 -3.01 8.09 11.99
CA PHE A 345 -1.65 7.59 12.12
C PHE A 345 -0.66 8.69 12.49
N GLY A 346 -0.73 9.85 11.83
CA GLY A 346 0.03 11.04 12.22
C GLY A 346 -0.25 11.50 13.65
N ALA A 347 -1.51 11.46 14.08
CA ALA A 347 -1.95 11.92 15.39
C ALA A 347 -1.44 11.05 16.55
N ILE A 348 -1.21 9.75 16.34
CA ILE A 348 -0.62 8.88 17.38
C ILE A 348 0.77 9.36 17.80
N HIS A 349 1.56 9.93 16.88
CA HIS A 349 2.90 10.47 17.21
C HIS A 349 2.83 11.69 18.15
N CYS A 350 1.67 12.36 18.23
CA CYS A 350 1.45 13.44 19.19
C CYS A 350 1.36 12.95 20.66
N ILE A 351 1.33 11.64 20.93
CA ILE A 351 1.48 11.13 22.30
C ILE A 351 2.82 11.60 22.91
N ALA A 352 3.88 11.71 22.10
CA ALA A 352 5.18 12.23 22.51
C ALA A 352 5.28 13.76 22.49
N TRP A 353 4.16 14.50 22.41
CA TRP A 353 4.19 15.96 22.24
C TRP A 353 4.98 16.68 23.32
N SER A 354 4.90 16.19 24.55
CA SER A 354 5.60 16.70 25.74
C SER A 354 6.71 15.78 26.24
N SER A 355 7.17 14.81 25.43
CA SER A 355 8.31 13.96 25.79
C SER A 355 9.60 14.75 25.93
N ALA A 356 10.53 14.21 26.72
CA ALA A 356 11.89 14.72 26.81
C ALA A 356 12.73 14.20 25.63
N PHE A 357 13.27 15.11 24.82
CA PHE A 357 14.17 14.79 23.72
C PHE A 357 15.60 15.21 24.06
N SER A 358 16.58 14.57 23.41
CA SER A 358 18.01 14.88 23.59
C SER A 358 18.37 16.31 23.20
N SER A 359 17.61 16.94 22.29
CA SER A 359 17.78 18.35 21.92
C SER A 359 16.45 19.05 21.62
N ARG A 360 16.46 20.38 21.71
CA ARG A 360 15.31 21.22 21.34
C ARG A 360 14.97 21.09 19.86
N ASP A 361 15.96 20.90 19.01
CA ASP A 361 15.79 20.76 17.56
C ASP A 361 15.09 19.45 17.22
N GLU A 362 15.44 18.34 17.86
CA GLU A 362 14.73 17.05 17.73
C GLU A 362 13.26 17.17 18.14
N LEU A 363 12.96 17.84 19.27
CA LEU A 363 11.58 18.09 19.71
C LEU A 363 10.78 18.91 18.68
N VAL A 364 11.37 19.99 18.15
CA VAL A 364 10.69 20.85 17.16
C VAL A 364 10.46 20.10 15.85
N LEU A 365 11.47 19.36 15.37
CA LEU A 365 11.36 18.54 14.16
C LEU A 365 10.31 17.44 14.31
N TRP A 366 10.25 16.79 15.48
CA TRP A 366 9.20 15.81 15.79
C TRP A 366 7.80 16.43 15.68
N ARG A 367 7.57 17.57 16.34
CA ARG A 367 6.25 18.26 16.32
C ARG A 367 5.85 18.71 14.92
N ILE A 368 6.77 19.31 14.16
CA ILE A 368 6.51 19.71 12.77
C ILE A 368 6.17 18.47 11.93
N SER A 369 6.90 17.38 12.09
CA SER A 369 6.65 16.13 11.36
C SER A 369 5.29 15.53 11.71
N CYS A 370 4.88 15.56 12.98
CA CYS A 370 3.56 15.11 13.42
C CYS A 370 2.44 15.90 12.74
N ILE A 371 2.52 17.24 12.79
CA ILE A 371 1.53 18.12 12.14
C ILE A 371 1.49 17.87 10.63
N ALA A 372 2.65 17.75 9.99
CA ALA A 372 2.74 17.47 8.56
C ALA A 372 2.08 16.13 8.20
N MET A 373 2.31 15.07 8.99
CA MET A 373 1.68 13.76 8.79
C MET A 373 0.16 13.80 8.97
N ILE A 374 -0.37 14.66 9.84
CA ILE A 374 -1.82 14.83 10.03
C ILE A 374 -2.45 15.58 8.85
N ILE A 375 -1.85 16.70 8.45
CA ILE A 375 -2.45 17.66 7.52
C ILE A 375 -2.31 17.21 6.05
N ILE A 376 -1.13 16.70 5.66
CA ILE A 376 -0.83 16.40 4.25
C ILE A 376 -1.83 15.38 3.65
N PRO A 377 -2.17 14.25 4.29
CA PRO A 377 -3.15 13.32 3.73
C PRO A 377 -4.51 13.97 3.45
N LEU A 378 -4.99 14.87 4.33
CA LEU A 378 -6.25 15.60 4.14
C LEU A 378 -6.16 16.61 2.99
N ILE A 379 -5.05 17.34 2.88
CA ILE A 379 -4.82 18.25 1.75
C ILE A 379 -4.84 17.47 0.43
N VAL A 380 -4.11 16.36 0.34
CA VAL A 380 -4.06 15.54 -0.88
C VAL A 380 -5.44 14.99 -1.21
N ALA A 381 -6.19 14.48 -0.23
CA ALA A 381 -7.56 13.99 -0.44
C ALA A 381 -8.50 15.10 -0.93
N PHE A 382 -8.41 16.31 -0.35
CA PHE A 382 -9.16 17.47 -0.79
C PHE A 382 -8.82 17.86 -2.23
N LEU A 383 -7.53 17.96 -2.57
CA LEU A 383 -7.09 18.27 -3.94
C LEU A 383 -7.55 17.21 -4.95
N CYS A 384 -7.48 15.93 -4.58
CA CYS A 384 -7.98 14.83 -5.42
C CYS A 384 -9.50 14.91 -5.62
N ALA A 385 -10.26 15.20 -4.55
CA ALA A 385 -11.70 15.37 -4.60
C ALA A 385 -12.11 16.55 -5.50
N CYS A 386 -11.42 17.70 -5.37
CA CYS A 386 -11.61 18.84 -6.24
C CYS A 386 -11.32 18.48 -7.71
N PHE A 387 -10.21 17.78 -7.98
CA PHE A 387 -9.86 17.33 -9.32
C PHE A 387 -10.93 16.41 -9.93
N LEU A 388 -11.39 15.39 -9.18
CA LEU A 388 -12.44 14.48 -9.63
C LEU A 388 -13.78 15.20 -9.85
N GLY A 389 -14.15 16.13 -8.97
CA GLY A 389 -15.34 16.97 -9.14
C GLY A 389 -15.31 17.80 -10.42
N LEU A 390 -14.16 18.40 -10.74
CA LEU A 390 -13.96 19.18 -11.97
C LEU A 390 -14.06 18.29 -13.21
N MET A 391 -13.47 17.09 -13.17
CA MET A 391 -13.58 16.10 -14.27
C MET A 391 -15.04 15.65 -14.48
N ARG A 392 -15.77 15.35 -13.41
CA ARG A 392 -17.18 14.94 -13.46
C ARG A 392 -18.07 16.04 -14.04
N MET A 393 -17.81 17.30 -13.68
CA MET A 393 -18.50 18.45 -14.25
C MET A 393 -18.27 18.56 -15.77
N GLU A 394 -17.05 18.30 -16.24
CA GLU A 394 -16.77 18.30 -17.68
C GLU A 394 -17.49 17.15 -18.41
N GLU A 395 -17.52 15.96 -17.80
CA GLU A 395 -18.18 14.79 -18.37
C GLU A 395 -19.70 14.95 -18.46
N MET A 396 -20.33 15.51 -17.42
CA MET A 396 -21.74 15.89 -17.43
C MET A 396 -22.06 16.89 -18.54
N GLN A 397 -21.18 17.88 -18.75
CA GLN A 397 -21.30 18.83 -19.86
C GLN A 397 -21.19 18.15 -21.23
N ARG A 398 -20.28 17.18 -21.39
CA ARG A 398 -20.16 16.37 -22.62
C ARG A 398 -21.40 15.49 -22.84
N GLY A 399 -21.92 14.87 -21.78
CA GLY A 399 -23.11 14.02 -21.78
C GLY A 399 -24.38 14.79 -22.17
N ARG A 400 -24.61 15.98 -21.58
CA ARG A 400 -25.72 16.88 -21.98
C ARG A 400 -25.64 17.25 -23.46
N ARG A 401 -24.45 17.55 -23.99
CA ARG A 401 -24.23 17.82 -25.41
C ARG A 401 -24.48 16.59 -26.30
N LYS A 402 -24.28 15.38 -25.78
CA LYS A 402 -24.55 14.12 -26.48
C LYS A 402 -26.04 13.78 -26.59
N ARG A 403 -26.83 14.10 -25.56
CA ARG A 403 -28.29 13.83 -25.51
C ARG A 403 -29.14 14.78 -26.35
N GLN A 404 -28.57 15.89 -26.83
CA GLN A 404 -29.31 16.85 -27.66
C GLN A 404 -29.60 16.25 -29.05
N PRO A 405 -30.87 16.32 -29.55
CA PRO A 405 -31.26 15.73 -30.83
C PRO A 405 -30.37 16.20 -31.98
N ARG A 406 -30.03 15.30 -32.91
CA ARG A 406 -29.10 15.60 -34.02
C ARG A 406 -29.60 16.74 -34.92
N MET A 407 -30.92 16.94 -35.00
CA MET A 407 -31.56 18.05 -35.72
C MET A 407 -31.53 19.39 -34.97
N GLU A 408 -31.47 19.39 -33.63
CA GLU A 408 -31.36 20.61 -32.80
C GLU A 408 -29.91 20.99 -32.48
N ARG A 409 -28.94 20.13 -32.82
CA ARG A 409 -27.52 20.45 -32.75
C ARG A 409 -27.15 21.51 -33.79
N LYS A 410 -27.39 22.78 -33.44
CA LYS A 410 -26.67 23.87 -34.10
C LYS A 410 -25.17 23.61 -33.90
N PRO A 411 -24.32 23.77 -34.94
CA PRO A 411 -22.87 23.82 -34.76
C PRO A 411 -22.55 25.08 -33.94
N SER A 412 -22.71 24.98 -32.61
CA SER A 412 -22.34 26.02 -31.69
C SER A 412 -20.82 26.07 -31.68
N ARG A 413 -20.23 27.10 -32.32
CA ARG A 413 -18.85 27.51 -32.02
C ARG A 413 -18.75 27.54 -30.50
N PRO A 414 -17.78 26.84 -29.88
CA PRO A 414 -17.62 26.94 -28.44
C PRO A 414 -17.47 28.42 -28.11
N SER A 415 -18.24 28.92 -27.15
CA SER A 415 -18.12 30.32 -26.76
C SER A 415 -16.67 30.57 -26.35
N LYS A 416 -16.09 31.72 -26.74
CA LYS A 416 -14.72 32.07 -26.34
C LYS A 416 -14.52 31.93 -24.82
N LEU A 417 -15.58 32.20 -24.04
CA LEU A 417 -15.62 32.00 -22.59
C LEU A 417 -15.46 30.52 -22.17
N ARG A 418 -16.03 29.57 -22.92
CA ARG A 418 -15.90 28.13 -22.65
C ARG A 418 -14.51 27.59 -22.95
N GLU A 419 -13.90 28.05 -24.03
CA GLU A 419 -12.50 27.70 -24.33
C GLU A 419 -11.54 28.37 -23.32
N LEU A 420 -11.79 29.63 -22.96
CA LEU A 420 -11.02 30.33 -21.93
C LEU A 420 -11.13 29.63 -20.57
N THR A 421 -12.34 29.25 -20.14
CA THR A 421 -12.54 28.55 -18.86
C THR A 421 -11.86 27.17 -18.84
N LYS A 422 -11.91 26.41 -19.94
CA LYS A 422 -11.15 25.15 -20.06
C LYS A 422 -9.64 25.36 -20.01
N SER A 423 -9.13 26.36 -20.73
CA SER A 423 -7.70 26.68 -20.73
C SER A 423 -7.22 27.14 -19.36
N VAL A 424 -7.96 28.02 -18.68
CA VAL A 424 -7.66 28.46 -17.32
C VAL A 424 -7.69 27.26 -16.36
N LEU A 425 -8.69 26.40 -16.45
CA LEU A 425 -8.80 25.20 -15.63
C LEU A 425 -7.59 24.26 -15.80
N VAL A 426 -7.18 23.99 -17.03
CA VAL A 426 -6.01 23.15 -17.33
C VAL A 426 -4.74 23.79 -16.77
N VAL A 427 -4.57 25.11 -16.95
CA VAL A 427 -3.42 25.85 -16.40
C VAL A 427 -3.41 25.82 -14.88
N CYS A 428 -4.55 25.97 -14.19
CA CYS A 428 -4.63 25.85 -12.74
C CYS A 428 -4.29 24.44 -12.25
N ILE A 429 -4.80 23.40 -12.92
CA ILE A 429 -4.54 22.00 -12.54
C ILE A 429 -3.05 21.67 -12.72
N VAL A 430 -2.49 21.95 -13.91
CA VAL A 430 -1.11 21.59 -14.26
C VAL A 430 -0.10 22.52 -13.57
N GLY A 431 -0.40 23.81 -13.48
CA GLY A 431 0.50 24.83 -12.97
C GLY A 431 0.47 25.03 -11.46
N VAL A 432 -0.60 24.63 -10.77
CA VAL A 432 -0.77 24.88 -9.32
C VAL A 432 -1.07 23.61 -8.54
N VAL A 433 -2.16 22.91 -8.86
CA VAL A 433 -2.59 21.72 -8.08
C VAL A 433 -1.53 20.63 -8.13
N TYR A 434 -1.02 20.34 -9.33
CA TYR A 434 -0.05 19.27 -9.53
C TYR A 434 1.27 19.50 -8.76
N PRO A 435 1.96 20.66 -8.88
CA PRO A 435 3.15 20.94 -8.07
C PRO A 435 2.90 20.86 -6.56
N LEU A 436 1.72 21.30 -6.08
CA LEU A 436 1.36 21.21 -4.67
C LEU A 436 1.22 19.76 -4.20
N VAL A 437 0.63 18.87 -4.99
CA VAL A 437 0.53 17.45 -4.66
C VAL A 437 1.92 16.81 -4.59
N VAL A 438 2.79 17.08 -5.56
CA VAL A 438 4.17 16.55 -5.57
C VAL A 438 4.97 17.09 -4.38
N ALA A 439 4.87 18.38 -4.09
CA ALA A 439 5.53 18.99 -2.94
C ALA A 439 5.02 18.38 -1.62
N SER A 440 3.71 18.18 -1.49
CA SER A 440 3.09 17.54 -0.33
C SER A 440 3.59 16.11 -0.14
N PHE A 441 3.70 15.33 -1.23
CA PHE A 441 4.25 13.98 -1.20
C PHE A 441 5.70 13.95 -0.69
N VAL A 442 6.56 14.85 -1.19
CA VAL A 442 7.97 14.95 -0.75
C VAL A 442 8.06 15.37 0.72
N LEU A 443 7.29 16.38 1.13
CA LEU A 443 7.26 16.85 2.52
C LEU A 443 6.79 15.75 3.48
N TYR A 444 5.84 14.92 3.05
CA TYR A 444 5.38 13.76 3.81
C TYR A 444 6.53 12.76 4.03
N ILE A 445 7.20 12.34 2.96
CA ILE A 445 8.35 11.43 3.03
C ILE A 445 9.43 11.95 3.97
N VAL A 446 9.78 13.23 3.85
CA VAL A 446 10.79 13.87 4.72
C VAL A 446 10.33 13.81 6.18
N SER A 447 9.09 14.16 6.47
CA SER A 447 8.52 14.09 7.83
C SER A 447 8.57 12.67 8.40
N ARG A 448 8.35 11.66 7.56
CA ARG A 448 8.43 10.24 7.94
C ARG A 448 9.85 9.79 8.24
N ILE A 449 10.81 10.15 7.40
CA ILE A 449 12.22 9.86 7.64
C ILE A 449 12.68 10.52 8.94
N VAL A 450 12.34 11.79 9.15
CA VAL A 450 12.68 12.53 10.38
C VAL A 450 12.11 11.85 11.61
N THR A 451 10.82 11.49 11.61
CA THR A 451 10.15 10.81 12.73
C THR A 451 10.81 9.45 13.02
N LEU A 452 11.12 8.67 11.99
CA LEU A 452 11.80 7.37 12.15
C LEU A 452 13.21 7.55 12.72
N VAL A 453 13.99 8.50 12.21
CA VAL A 453 15.35 8.77 12.72
C VAL A 453 15.31 9.20 14.19
N ILE A 454 14.43 10.15 14.54
CA ILE A 454 14.30 10.66 15.90
C ILE A 454 13.86 9.56 16.88
N ALA A 455 12.99 8.64 16.44
CA ALA A 455 12.60 7.50 17.26
C ALA A 455 13.78 6.58 17.65
N PHE A 456 14.85 6.54 16.85
CA PHE A 456 16.08 5.83 17.22
C PHE A 456 17.07 6.72 17.98
N THR A 457 17.21 8.01 17.65
CA THR A 457 18.17 8.88 18.35
C THR A 457 17.77 9.17 19.79
N SER A 458 16.46 9.27 20.07
CA SER A 458 15.90 9.41 21.43
C SER A 458 16.25 8.27 22.39
N LEU A 459 16.53 7.06 21.88
CA LEU A 459 16.97 5.92 22.70
C LEU A 459 18.31 6.14 23.39
N ARG A 460 19.10 7.13 22.97
CA ARG A 460 20.39 7.48 23.59
C ARG A 460 20.23 8.07 24.99
N SER A 461 19.09 8.70 25.27
CA SER A 461 18.81 9.38 26.54
C SER A 461 17.38 9.11 26.98
N LEU A 462 17.13 7.89 27.48
CA LEU A 462 15.81 7.49 27.96
C LEU A 462 15.56 7.97 29.40
N PRO A 463 14.32 8.42 29.72
CA PRO A 463 13.97 8.70 31.10
C PRO A 463 13.95 7.39 31.92
N PRO A 464 14.28 7.41 33.23
CA PRO A 464 14.33 6.19 34.04
C PRO A 464 13.04 5.37 34.02
N GLY A 465 11.88 6.04 34.02
CA GLY A 465 10.57 5.39 33.91
C GLY A 465 10.35 4.60 32.61
N ALA A 466 11.11 4.90 31.54
CA ALA A 466 11.04 4.13 30.29
C ALA A 466 11.60 2.71 30.45
N LEU A 467 12.45 2.46 31.45
CA LEU A 467 13.07 1.16 31.72
C LEU A 467 12.36 0.36 32.82
N MET A 468 11.35 0.93 33.48
CA MET A 468 10.52 0.19 34.44
C MET A 468 9.60 -0.79 33.70
N THR A 469 9.44 -2.02 34.21
CA THR A 469 8.45 -2.98 33.68
C THR A 469 7.04 -2.66 34.16
N VAL A 470 6.05 -3.14 33.42
CA VAL A 470 4.64 -3.10 33.84
C VAL A 470 4.45 -4.05 35.03
N GLU A 471 3.88 -3.55 36.12
CA GLU A 471 3.48 -4.38 37.27
C GLU A 471 2.14 -5.06 36.99
N TRP A 472 2.15 -6.23 36.35
CA TRP A 472 0.93 -6.92 35.93
C TRP A 472 0.00 -7.31 37.09
N THR A 473 0.55 -7.50 38.29
CA THR A 473 -0.20 -7.82 39.52
C THR A 473 -1.22 -6.75 39.89
N THR A 474 -0.98 -5.47 39.53
CA THR A 474 -1.91 -4.35 39.79
C THR A 474 -3.22 -4.47 39.00
N PHE A 475 -3.26 -5.26 37.92
CA PHE A 475 -4.46 -5.50 37.12
C PHE A 475 -5.27 -6.70 37.59
N ILE A 476 -4.74 -7.52 38.52
CA ILE A 476 -5.47 -8.65 39.08
C ILE A 476 -6.42 -8.09 40.15
N PRO A 477 -7.75 -8.21 40.00
CA PRO A 477 -8.67 -7.76 41.02
C PRO A 477 -8.38 -8.52 42.32
N HIS A 478 -8.08 -7.79 43.39
CA HIS A 478 -7.84 -8.39 44.69
C HIS A 478 -9.10 -9.15 45.13
N LEU A 479 -9.05 -10.49 45.11
CA LEU A 479 -10.07 -11.34 45.72
C LEU A 479 -9.95 -11.19 47.24
N GLY A 480 -10.52 -10.11 47.77
CA GLY A 480 -10.64 -9.91 49.20
C GLY A 480 -11.60 -10.95 49.77
N PHE A 481 -11.07 -11.96 50.45
CA PHE A 481 -11.83 -12.63 51.51
C PHE A 481 -11.91 -11.61 52.66
N SER A 482 -12.96 -10.80 52.64
CA SER A 482 -13.38 -9.96 53.76
C SER A 482 -14.01 -10.79 54.86
#